data_AF-A0A3A5RI15-F1
#
_entry.id   AF-A0A3A5RI15-F1
#
_cell.length_a   1.000
_cell.length_b   1.000
_cell.length_c   1.000
_cell.angle_alpha   90.00
_cell.angle_beta   90.00
_cell.angle_gamma   90.00
#
_symmetry.space_group_name_H-M   'P 1'
#
loop_
_entity.id
_entity.type
_entity.pdbx_description
1 polymer ?
#
loop_
_entity_poly.entity_id
_entity_poly.type
_entity_poly.pdbx_seq_one_letter_code
_entity_poly.pdbx_strand_id
1 'polypeptide(L)'
;MKRSIFQIVGLLLLLPLFSGCNDSDDVAAIFTGKTWKLNYITVDGGHEMFGFWENEEQEKASIKELNKNGTYNIVFDGTVDGDVINGNIKGTVIATSTFEGKWNANAKNNSFKATVTTAGSYGDDKLAKNFIEGLNAATSYEGDSNNLYLLYKPASGKQTFRMVFRVVSSK
;
A
#
# COMPACT_ATOMS: atom_id res chain seq x y z
N MET A 1 -60.74 -10.41 -34.46
CA MET A 1 -60.12 -9.50 -33.46
C MET A 1 -58.82 -10.18 -33.02
N LYS A 2 -57.61 -9.58 -33.09
CA LYS A 2 -57.03 -8.58 -32.14
C LYS A 2 -57.23 -9.05 -30.67
N ARG A 3 -56.25 -9.16 -29.77
CA ARG A 3 -54.79 -8.84 -29.66
C ARG A 3 -54.17 -9.89 -28.70
N SER A 4 -52.86 -10.05 -28.46
CA SER A 4 -51.64 -9.35 -28.90
C SER A 4 -50.41 -10.30 -28.86
N ILE A 5 -49.24 -9.84 -29.29
CA ILE A 5 -47.93 -10.49 -29.04
C ILE A 5 -47.30 -9.80 -27.83
N PHE A 6 -47.06 -10.51 -26.71
CA PHE A 6 -46.26 -9.97 -25.61
C PHE A 6 -44.78 -10.17 -25.89
N GLN A 7 -44.18 -9.16 -26.53
CA GLN A 7 -42.73 -8.98 -26.55
C GLN A 7 -42.24 -8.72 -25.12
N ILE A 8 -41.79 -9.76 -24.44
CA ILE A 8 -40.83 -9.61 -23.33
C ILE A 8 -39.47 -10.05 -23.89
N VAL A 9 -38.96 -9.24 -24.82
CA VAL A 9 -37.52 -9.22 -25.09
C VAL A 9 -36.89 -8.72 -23.80
N GLY A 10 -36.10 -9.58 -23.15
CA GLY A 10 -35.53 -9.28 -21.85
C GLY A 10 -34.77 -7.96 -21.89
N LEU A 11 -35.19 -7.01 -21.05
CA LEU A 11 -34.42 -5.81 -20.72
C LEU A 11 -33.22 -6.23 -19.85
N LEU A 12 -32.31 -6.99 -20.46
CA LEU A 12 -31.22 -7.65 -19.78
C LEU A 12 -30.07 -6.64 -19.62
N LEU A 13 -29.95 -6.11 -18.40
CA LEU A 13 -28.70 -5.57 -17.86
C LEU A 13 -28.11 -4.35 -18.61
N LEU A 14 -28.88 -3.25 -18.64
CA LEU A 14 -28.27 -1.96 -18.29
C LEU A 14 -28.11 -1.92 -16.76
N LEU A 15 -27.20 -2.75 -16.24
CA LEU A 15 -26.54 -2.41 -14.99
C LEU A 15 -25.80 -1.09 -15.24
N PRO A 16 -25.93 -0.08 -14.37
CA PRO A 16 -24.92 0.94 -14.31
C PRO A 16 -23.62 0.19 -14.00
N LEU A 17 -22.67 0.22 -14.93
CA LEU A 17 -21.30 -0.13 -14.63
C LEU A 17 -20.78 0.95 -13.68
N PHE A 18 -21.08 0.78 -12.39
CA PHE A 18 -20.32 1.40 -11.30
C PHE A 18 -18.94 0.72 -11.21
N SER A 19 -18.23 0.63 -12.33
CA SER A 19 -16.82 1.02 -12.31
C SER A 19 -16.84 2.47 -11.88
N GLY A 20 -16.73 2.72 -10.57
CA GLY A 20 -16.33 4.03 -10.10
C GLY A 20 -15.08 4.39 -10.87
N CYS A 21 -15.10 5.48 -11.61
CA CYS A 21 -13.86 6.08 -12.06
C CYS A 21 -13.08 6.33 -10.78
N ASN A 22 -11.95 5.63 -10.62
CA ASN A 22 -10.91 6.11 -9.72
C ASN A 22 -10.37 7.37 -10.40
N ASP A 23 -11.09 8.48 -10.23
CA ASP A 23 -10.59 9.78 -10.61
C ASP A 23 -9.32 10.00 -9.79
N SER A 24 -8.30 10.60 -10.39
CA SER A 24 -6.97 10.65 -9.79
C SER A 24 -6.92 11.44 -8.48
N ASP A 25 -7.93 12.26 -8.22
CA ASP A 25 -8.19 12.93 -6.93
C ASP A 25 -8.58 11.93 -5.81
N ASP A 26 -9.42 10.93 -6.08
CA ASP A 26 -9.80 9.89 -5.10
C ASP A 26 -8.57 9.04 -4.72
N VAL A 27 -7.74 8.72 -5.70
CA VAL A 27 -6.48 8.00 -5.48
C VAL A 27 -5.46 8.87 -4.75
N ALA A 28 -5.37 10.17 -5.06
CA ALA A 28 -4.56 11.10 -4.28
C ALA A 28 -5.03 11.19 -2.81
N ALA A 29 -6.34 11.10 -2.56
CA ALA A 29 -6.95 11.09 -1.23
C ALA A 29 -6.73 9.78 -0.44
N ILE A 30 -6.40 8.66 -1.11
CA ILE A 30 -5.82 7.48 -0.45
C ILE A 30 -4.44 7.89 0.10
N PHE A 31 -3.48 8.17 -0.77
CA PHE A 31 -2.07 8.27 -0.39
C PHE A 31 -1.72 9.48 0.49
N THR A 32 -2.21 10.67 0.13
CA THR A 32 -1.64 11.95 0.59
C THR A 32 -2.37 12.56 1.80
N GLY A 33 -1.79 13.62 2.37
CA GLY A 33 -2.41 14.38 3.47
C GLY A 33 -2.49 13.65 4.82
N LYS A 34 -1.84 12.50 4.96
CA LYS A 34 -1.90 11.64 6.15
C LYS A 34 -0.58 10.91 6.41
N THR A 35 -0.46 10.32 7.60
CA THR A 35 0.63 9.41 7.94
C THR A 35 0.12 7.97 7.95
N TRP A 36 0.80 7.10 7.23
CA TRP A 36 0.55 5.68 7.14
C TRP A 36 1.46 4.91 8.09
N LYS A 37 0.90 4.10 8.98
CA LYS A 37 1.64 3.22 9.89
C LYS A 37 1.55 1.79 9.38
N LEU A 38 2.70 1.10 9.24
CA LEU A 38 2.72 -0.32 8.96
C LEU A 38 2.03 -1.08 10.10
N ASN A 39 1.10 -1.96 9.74
CA ASN A 39 0.40 -2.86 10.64
C ASN A 39 1.08 -4.24 10.65
N TYR A 40 1.29 -4.81 9.46
CA TYR A 40 2.08 -6.03 9.24
C TYR A 40 2.49 -6.18 7.77
N ILE A 41 3.42 -7.09 7.50
CA ILE A 41 3.72 -7.58 6.15
C ILE A 41 3.35 -9.05 6.09
N THR A 42 2.65 -9.47 5.05
CA THR A 42 2.11 -10.83 4.91
C THR A 42 2.24 -11.35 3.47
N VAL A 43 2.04 -12.64 3.26
CA VAL A 43 1.85 -13.18 1.89
C VAL A 43 0.53 -12.68 1.32
N ASP A 44 0.42 -12.50 0.01
CA ASP A 44 -0.85 -12.03 -0.58
C ASP A 44 -2.00 -13.02 -0.27
N GLY A 45 -3.15 -12.48 0.18
CA GLY A 45 -4.25 -13.25 0.79
C GLY A 45 -4.08 -13.62 2.27
N GLY A 46 -2.93 -13.32 2.89
CA GLY A 46 -2.68 -13.48 4.32
C GLY A 46 -3.27 -12.35 5.17
N HIS A 47 -3.40 -12.59 6.49
CA HIS A 47 -4.06 -11.68 7.44
C HIS A 47 -3.25 -11.46 8.74
N GLU A 48 -2.05 -12.01 8.80
CA GLU A 48 -1.15 -11.98 9.96
C GLU A 48 0.31 -11.74 9.52
N MET A 49 1.17 -11.34 10.47
CA MET A 49 2.58 -11.06 10.20
C MET A 49 3.31 -12.31 9.71
N PHE A 50 4.02 -12.20 8.58
CA PHE A 50 4.87 -13.27 8.09
C PHE A 50 6.13 -13.42 8.96
N GLY A 51 6.52 -14.67 9.24
CA GLY A 51 7.74 -14.97 10.00
C GLY A 51 9.01 -14.73 9.19
N PHE A 52 9.59 -13.53 9.30
CA PHE A 52 10.87 -13.16 8.66
C PHE A 52 12.12 -13.54 9.47
N TRP A 53 11.94 -14.07 10.67
CA TRP A 53 12.97 -14.20 11.69
C TRP A 53 13.47 -15.63 11.86
N GLU A 54 14.72 -15.77 12.30
CA GLU A 54 15.34 -17.07 12.58
C GLU A 54 15.00 -17.58 14.00
N ASN A 55 14.56 -16.68 14.89
CA ASN A 55 14.21 -16.99 16.28
C ASN A 55 13.29 -15.91 16.88
N GLU A 56 12.69 -16.27 18.02
CA GLU A 56 11.72 -15.45 18.76
C GLU A 56 12.32 -14.14 19.34
N GLU A 57 13.64 -14.08 19.59
CA GLU A 57 14.29 -12.87 20.11
C GLU A 57 14.36 -11.77 19.04
N GLN A 58 14.74 -12.14 17.81
CA GLN A 58 14.72 -11.24 16.66
C GLN A 58 13.29 -10.74 16.38
N GLU A 59 12.29 -11.63 16.44
CA GLU A 59 10.87 -11.26 16.27
C GLU A 59 10.42 -10.25 17.34
N LYS A 60 10.64 -10.57 18.63
CA LYS A 60 10.29 -9.68 19.75
C LYS A 60 10.96 -8.31 19.62
N ALA A 61 12.20 -8.24 19.13
CA ALA A 61 12.88 -6.98 18.88
C ALA A 61 12.19 -6.17 17.76
N SER A 62 11.94 -6.77 16.60
CA SER A 62 11.28 -6.09 15.47
C SER A 62 9.84 -5.67 15.79
N ILE A 63 9.05 -6.52 16.46
CA ILE A 63 7.69 -6.20 16.88
C ILE A 63 7.67 -5.10 17.95
N LYS A 64 8.67 -5.05 18.85
CA LYS A 64 8.84 -3.95 19.80
C LYS A 64 9.15 -2.63 19.11
N GLU A 65 9.98 -2.61 18.06
CA GLU A 65 10.20 -1.41 17.25
C GLU A 65 8.95 -1.03 16.44
N LEU A 66 8.23 -2.01 15.88
CA LEU A 66 6.97 -1.81 15.16
C LEU A 66 5.90 -1.17 16.04
N ASN A 67 5.79 -1.56 17.31
CA ASN A 67 4.79 -1.01 18.22
C ASN A 67 5.10 0.39 18.76
N LYS A 68 6.27 0.98 18.45
CA LYS A 68 6.57 2.37 18.82
C LYS A 68 5.78 3.36 17.95
N ASN A 69 5.41 4.47 18.58
CA ASN A 69 4.94 5.66 17.86
C ASN A 69 6.08 6.24 17.03
N GLY A 70 5.79 6.63 15.78
CA GLY A 70 6.75 7.29 14.89
C GLY A 70 7.66 6.37 14.09
N THR A 71 7.72 5.06 14.37
CA THR A 71 8.44 4.06 13.55
C THR A 71 7.56 3.50 12.45
N TYR A 72 8.14 2.77 11.47
CA TYR A 72 7.47 2.16 10.31
C TYR A 72 6.34 3.02 9.72
N ASN A 73 6.61 4.32 9.60
CA ASN A 73 5.66 5.34 9.19
C ASN A 73 6.04 5.87 7.82
N ILE A 74 5.04 6.17 6.99
CA ILE A 74 5.18 6.75 5.66
C ILE A 74 4.31 8.00 5.55
N VAL A 75 4.86 9.04 4.94
CA VAL A 75 4.12 10.22 4.46
C VAL A 75 4.39 10.35 2.97
N PHE A 76 3.31 10.44 2.20
CA PHE A 76 3.34 10.77 0.78
C PHE A 76 2.92 12.23 0.59
N ASP A 77 3.75 13.03 -0.07
CA ASP A 77 3.25 14.19 -0.80
C ASP A 77 3.00 13.79 -2.26
N GLY A 78 2.25 14.60 -3.01
CA GLY A 78 2.09 14.34 -4.43
C GLY A 78 1.20 15.36 -5.14
N THR A 79 1.31 15.35 -6.46
CA THR A 79 0.49 16.12 -7.40
C THR A 79 -0.08 15.21 -8.47
N VAL A 80 -1.33 15.45 -8.85
CA VAL A 80 -2.00 14.74 -9.95
C VAL A 80 -1.49 15.28 -11.30
N ASP A 81 -1.13 14.36 -12.19
CA ASP A 81 -0.81 14.59 -13.60
C ASP A 81 -1.55 13.54 -14.46
N GLY A 82 -2.75 13.91 -14.92
CA GLY A 82 -3.67 12.99 -15.59
C GLY A 82 -4.04 11.80 -14.71
N ASP A 83 -3.80 10.58 -15.20
CA ASP A 83 -4.05 9.32 -14.47
C ASP A 83 -3.00 9.06 -13.36
N VAL A 84 -1.92 9.85 -13.24
CA VAL A 84 -0.75 9.53 -12.38
C VAL A 84 -0.57 10.55 -11.26
N ILE A 85 -0.49 10.07 -10.02
CA ILE A 85 -0.08 10.85 -8.86
C ILE A 85 1.43 10.67 -8.73
N ASN A 86 2.19 11.77 -8.73
CA ASN A 86 3.65 11.76 -8.60
C ASN A 86 4.08 12.59 -7.38
N GLY A 87 5.09 12.15 -6.63
CA GLY A 87 5.56 12.93 -5.49
C GLY A 87 6.80 12.39 -4.78
N ASN A 88 7.06 12.94 -3.60
CA ASN A 88 8.05 12.44 -2.65
C ASN A 88 7.38 11.50 -1.64
N ILE A 89 8.12 10.48 -1.27
CA ILE A 89 7.80 9.57 -0.18
C ILE A 89 8.87 9.77 0.90
N LYS A 90 8.46 9.87 2.16
CA LYS A 90 9.39 9.94 3.29
C LYS A 90 8.85 9.20 4.50
N GLY A 91 9.72 8.85 5.43
CA GLY A 91 9.29 8.14 6.62
C GLY A 91 10.41 7.75 7.57
N THR A 92 10.02 6.93 8.54
CA THR A 92 10.89 6.39 9.58
C THR A 92 10.73 4.89 9.59
N VAL A 93 11.84 4.15 9.57
CA VAL A 93 11.83 2.69 9.72
C VAL A 93 11.82 2.37 11.22
N ILE A 94 12.87 2.77 11.93
CA ILE A 94 12.99 2.70 13.39
C ILE A 94 13.59 4.00 13.91
N ALA A 95 13.70 4.18 15.24
CA ALA A 95 14.16 5.44 15.83
C ALA A 95 15.54 5.93 15.33
N THR A 96 16.40 5.03 14.85
CA THR A 96 17.75 5.32 14.32
C THR A 96 17.84 5.30 12.78
N SER A 97 16.72 5.17 12.06
CA SER A 97 16.74 5.18 10.59
C SER A 97 15.47 5.75 9.96
N THR A 98 15.68 6.71 9.07
CA THR A 98 14.67 7.33 8.21
C THR A 98 14.86 6.91 6.75
N PHE A 99 13.89 7.22 5.90
CA PHE A 99 14.02 7.09 4.46
C PHE A 99 13.32 8.24 3.74
N GLU A 100 13.80 8.55 2.55
CA GLU A 100 13.20 9.50 1.62
C GLU A 100 13.37 9.01 0.19
N GLY A 101 12.58 9.54 -0.74
CA GLY A 101 12.60 9.10 -2.12
C GLY A 101 11.49 9.68 -2.98
N LYS A 102 11.30 9.06 -4.15
CA LYS A 102 10.22 9.38 -5.09
C LYS A 102 9.22 8.23 -5.18
N TRP A 103 7.97 8.56 -5.47
CA TRP A 103 6.95 7.57 -5.76
C TRP A 103 6.01 8.05 -6.87
N ASN A 104 5.28 7.11 -7.45
CA ASN A 104 4.07 7.38 -8.21
C ASN A 104 3.04 6.26 -8.04
N ALA A 105 1.77 6.61 -8.28
CA ALA A 105 0.67 5.67 -8.44
C ALA A 105 -0.17 6.07 -9.65
N ASN A 106 -0.74 5.08 -10.35
CA ASN A 106 -1.64 5.31 -11.48
C ASN A 106 -3.06 4.86 -11.13
N ALA A 107 -4.02 5.78 -11.26
CA ALA A 107 -5.40 5.59 -10.84
C ALA A 107 -6.20 4.60 -11.70
N LYS A 108 -5.79 4.44 -12.96
CA LYS A 108 -6.48 3.65 -13.99
C LYS A 108 -6.12 2.17 -14.00
N ASN A 109 -4.92 1.81 -13.55
CA ASN A 109 -4.42 0.43 -13.57
C ASN A 109 -3.86 -0.05 -12.21
N ASN A 110 -4.00 0.74 -11.15
CA ASN A 110 -3.52 0.45 -9.81
C ASN A 110 -2.00 0.20 -9.69
N SER A 111 -1.19 0.59 -10.69
CA SER A 111 0.27 0.46 -10.59
C SER A 111 0.82 1.43 -9.56
N PHE A 112 1.78 0.95 -8.76
CA PHE A 112 2.55 1.74 -7.80
C PHE A 112 4.03 1.54 -8.08
N LYS A 113 4.83 2.57 -7.84
CA LYS A 113 6.29 2.44 -7.77
C LYS A 113 6.84 3.43 -6.76
N ALA A 114 7.77 3.00 -5.92
CA ALA A 114 8.62 3.90 -5.16
C ALA A 114 10.11 3.59 -5.39
N THR A 115 10.95 4.55 -5.03
CA THR A 115 12.40 4.38 -4.96
C THR A 115 12.87 5.18 -3.77
N VAL A 116 13.29 4.47 -2.71
CA VAL A 116 13.64 5.05 -1.41
C VAL A 116 15.08 4.73 -1.02
N THR A 117 15.75 5.75 -0.48
CA THR A 117 17.08 5.65 0.12
C THR A 117 16.96 5.89 1.61
N THR A 118 17.69 5.11 2.41
CA THR A 118 17.67 5.18 3.87
C THR A 118 18.81 6.04 4.40
N ALA A 119 18.54 6.77 5.48
CA ALA A 119 19.55 7.41 6.32
C ALA A 119 19.58 6.72 7.70
N GLY A 120 20.75 6.70 8.33
CA GLY A 120 20.95 5.97 9.60
C GLY A 120 21.02 4.45 9.42
N SER A 121 20.73 3.69 10.49
CA SER A 121 20.85 2.24 10.48
C SER A 121 19.72 1.55 11.26
N TYR A 122 19.27 0.42 10.72
CA TYR A 122 18.39 -0.57 11.35
C TYR A 122 19.10 -1.92 11.59
N GLY A 123 20.41 -1.98 11.39
CA GLY A 123 21.23 -3.18 11.60
C GLY A 123 20.68 -4.41 10.87
N ASP A 124 20.53 -5.51 11.60
CA ASP A 124 20.02 -6.78 11.08
C ASP A 124 18.53 -7.03 11.31
N ASP A 125 17.75 -6.01 11.69
CA ASP A 125 16.31 -6.13 11.85
C ASP A 125 15.65 -6.62 10.55
N LYS A 126 15.01 -7.80 10.64
CA LYS A 126 14.47 -8.51 9.47
C LYS A 126 13.22 -7.81 8.91
N LEU A 127 12.41 -7.19 9.77
CA LEU A 127 11.21 -6.48 9.34
C LEU A 127 11.59 -5.15 8.67
N ALA A 128 12.56 -4.41 9.21
CA ALA A 128 13.10 -3.19 8.62
C ALA A 128 13.67 -3.45 7.21
N LYS A 129 14.42 -4.55 7.04
CA LYS A 129 14.94 -4.98 5.73
C LYS A 129 13.80 -5.29 4.74
N ASN A 130 12.82 -6.11 5.15
CA ASN A 130 11.69 -6.47 4.28
C ASN A 130 10.78 -5.27 3.97
N PHE A 131 10.66 -4.31 4.88
CA PHE A 131 9.92 -3.07 4.66
C PHE A 131 10.57 -2.18 3.60
N ILE A 132 11.89 -1.97 3.67
CA ILE A 132 12.63 -1.16 2.68
C ILE A 132 12.75 -1.89 1.32
N GLU A 133 12.93 -3.22 1.31
CA GLU A 133 12.82 -4.01 0.07
C GLU A 133 11.41 -3.88 -0.51
N GLY A 134 10.37 -4.05 0.32
CA GLY A 134 8.98 -3.97 -0.10
C GLY A 134 8.60 -2.64 -0.72
N LEU A 135 9.08 -1.52 -0.19
CA LEU A 135 8.85 -0.20 -0.79
C LEU A 135 9.53 -0.05 -2.17
N ASN A 136 10.76 -0.54 -2.32
CA ASN A 136 11.49 -0.47 -3.59
C ASN A 136 11.02 -1.50 -4.63
N ALA A 137 10.39 -2.60 -4.19
CA ALA A 137 9.89 -3.69 -5.04
C ALA A 137 8.37 -3.65 -5.28
N ALA A 138 7.65 -2.69 -4.69
CA ALA A 138 6.21 -2.56 -4.86
C ALA A 138 5.83 -2.22 -6.31
N THR A 139 4.81 -2.91 -6.82
CA THR A 139 4.35 -2.82 -8.21
C THR A 139 2.91 -2.34 -8.35
N SER A 140 2.09 -2.50 -7.30
CA SER A 140 0.68 -2.12 -7.30
C SER A 140 0.19 -1.77 -5.91
N TYR A 141 -0.95 -1.08 -5.86
CA TYR A 141 -1.62 -0.69 -4.63
C TYR A 141 -3.11 -1.06 -4.64
N GLU A 142 -3.63 -1.29 -3.45
CA GLU A 142 -5.07 -1.28 -3.16
C GLU A 142 -5.26 -0.38 -1.92
N GLY A 143 -6.47 0.11 -1.67
CA GLY A 143 -6.73 0.86 -0.43
C GLY A 143 -8.02 1.67 -0.45
N ASP A 144 -8.22 2.38 0.66
CA ASP A 144 -9.30 3.33 0.91
C ASP A 144 -8.74 4.51 1.75
N SER A 145 -9.61 5.37 2.27
CA SER A 145 -9.21 6.54 3.07
C SER A 145 -8.47 6.22 4.38
N ASN A 146 -8.59 4.99 4.89
CA ASN A 146 -8.08 4.49 6.18
C ASN A 146 -7.06 3.34 6.06
N ASN A 147 -7.13 2.55 4.99
CA ASN A 147 -6.29 1.38 4.74
C ASN A 147 -5.49 1.54 3.43
N LEU A 148 -4.21 1.18 3.44
CA LEU A 148 -3.37 1.13 2.23
C LEU A 148 -2.66 -0.21 2.19
N TYR A 149 -2.65 -0.83 1.02
CA TYR A 149 -1.99 -2.09 0.74
C TYR A 149 -1.00 -1.86 -0.40
N LEU A 150 0.27 -2.19 -0.17
CA LEU A 150 1.29 -2.18 -1.23
C LEU A 150 1.70 -3.62 -1.51
N LEU A 151 1.47 -4.06 -2.76
CA LEU A 151 1.80 -5.40 -3.22
C LEU A 151 3.18 -5.36 -3.89
N TYR A 152 4.03 -6.31 -3.50
CA TYR A 152 5.40 -6.41 -3.99
C TYR A 152 5.83 -7.88 -4.13
N LYS A 153 6.85 -8.11 -4.96
CA LYS A 153 7.52 -9.40 -5.04
C LYS A 153 9.00 -9.22 -4.69
N PRO A 154 9.51 -9.82 -3.58
CA PRO A 154 10.92 -9.73 -3.22
C PRO A 154 11.81 -10.23 -4.36
N ALA A 155 13.01 -9.66 -4.52
CA ALA A 155 13.90 -10.02 -5.61
C ALA A 155 14.36 -11.50 -5.55
N SER A 156 14.43 -12.05 -4.34
CA SER A 156 14.75 -13.45 -4.05
C SER A 156 13.50 -14.37 -3.98
N GLY A 157 12.30 -13.79 -4.02
CA GLY A 157 11.05 -14.45 -3.65
C GLY A 157 10.24 -15.02 -4.82
N LYS A 158 9.60 -16.18 -4.61
CA LYS A 158 8.59 -16.70 -5.55
C LYS A 158 7.18 -16.14 -5.28
N GLN A 159 6.85 -15.91 -4.02
CA GLN A 159 5.53 -15.43 -3.57
C GLN A 159 5.43 -13.89 -3.62
N THR A 160 4.21 -13.40 -3.85
CA THR A 160 3.85 -11.99 -3.68
C THR A 160 3.58 -11.73 -2.20
N PHE A 161 4.03 -10.57 -1.71
CA PHE A 161 3.78 -10.07 -0.37
C PHE A 161 2.92 -8.81 -0.44
N ARG A 162 2.20 -8.54 0.65
CA ARG A 162 1.35 -7.37 0.87
C ARG A 162 1.81 -6.67 2.15
N MET A 163 2.26 -5.43 2.04
CA MET A 163 2.46 -4.55 3.19
C MET A 163 1.12 -3.90 3.52
N VAL A 164 0.64 -4.07 4.75
CA VAL A 164 -0.66 -3.57 5.22
C VAL A 164 -0.44 -2.34 6.10
N PHE A 165 -1.01 -1.21 5.71
CA PHE A 165 -0.92 0.06 6.42
C PHE A 165 -2.28 0.54 6.90
N ARG A 166 -2.28 1.20 8.05
CA ARG A 166 -3.42 1.94 8.57
C ARG A 166 -3.06 3.41 8.72
N VAL A 167 -4.04 4.29 8.59
CA VAL A 167 -3.85 5.70 8.93
C VAL A 167 -3.55 5.86 10.42
N VAL A 168 -2.60 6.74 10.75
CA VAL A 168 -2.42 7.31 12.09
C VAL A 168 -2.59 8.82 11.97
N SER A 169 -3.43 9.39 12.82
CA SER A 169 -3.71 10.83 12.80
C SER A 169 -2.44 11.62 13.12
N SER A 170 -2.14 12.61 12.29
CA SER A 170 -1.30 13.72 12.69
C SER A 170 -2.00 14.45 13.85
N LYS A 171 -1.33 14.49 15.00
CA LYS A 171 -1.69 15.42 16.09
C LYS A 171 -1.27 16.83 15.74
#